data_AF-A0A2V8QR80-F1
#
_entry.id   AF-A0A2V8QR80-F1
#
_cell.length_a   1.000
_cell.length_b   1.000
_cell.length_c   1.000
_cell.angle_alpha   90.00
_cell.angle_beta   90.00
_cell.angle_gamma   90.00
#
_symmetry.space_group_name_H-M   'P 1'
#
loop_
_entity.id
_entity.type
_entity.pdbx_description
1 polymer ?
#
loop_
_entity_poly.entity_id
_entity_poly.type
_entity_poly.pdbx_seq_one_letter_code
_entity_poly.pdbx_strand_id
1 'polypeptide(L)'
;MPNDRVNSLRADKEGGLWVGTAGGLSRYREGRFETFNGAEGLSNGIVLSIFEDAEGSLWVGTESGGLSQLKDKKFTTYTTKEGLAND
;
A
#
# COMPACT_ATOMS: atom_id res chain seq x y z
N MET A 1 -10.43 1.72 -16.00
CA MET A 1 -9.64 1.84 -14.77
C MET A 1 -10.64 1.98 -13.63
N PRO A 2 -10.66 1.13 -12.59
CA PRO A 2 -11.58 1.36 -11.48
C PRO A 2 -10.89 2.27 -10.44
N ASN A 3 -11.45 3.48 -10.29
CA ASN A 3 -11.14 4.60 -9.37
C ASN A 3 -10.11 5.65 -9.83
N ASP A 4 -10.60 6.90 -9.99
CA ASP A 4 -9.90 8.07 -10.54
C ASP A 4 -9.20 8.96 -9.50
N ARG A 5 -9.15 8.53 -8.23
CA ARG A 5 -8.54 9.31 -7.14
C ARG A 5 -7.24 8.68 -6.66
N VAL A 6 -6.14 9.35 -7.01
CA VAL A 6 -4.80 9.08 -6.48
C VAL A 6 -4.60 9.93 -5.22
N ASN A 7 -4.30 9.29 -4.10
CA ASN A 7 -4.04 9.97 -2.83
C ASN A 7 -2.53 10.03 -2.49
N SER A 8 -1.73 9.11 -3.04
CA SER A 8 -0.29 9.10 -2.81
C SER A 8 0.48 8.53 -3.99
N LEU A 9 1.70 9.03 -4.19
CA LEU A 9 2.65 8.56 -5.19
C LEU A 9 4.01 8.41 -4.52
N ARG A 10 4.71 7.30 -4.80
CA ARG A 10 6.05 7.05 -4.27
C ARG A 10 6.89 6.31 -5.31
N ALA A 11 7.99 6.91 -5.75
CA ALA A 11 8.96 6.19 -6.57
C ALA A 11 9.53 5.02 -5.77
N ASP A 12 9.62 3.86 -6.40
CA ASP A 12 10.28 2.68 -5.83
C ASP A 12 11.80 2.73 -6.11
N LYS A 13 12.59 2.02 -5.29
CA LYS A 13 14.05 1.98 -5.43
C LYS A 13 14.56 1.30 -6.71
N GLU A 14 13.71 0.56 -7.39
CA GLU A 14 14.00 -0.26 -8.57
C GLU A 14 13.47 0.42 -9.87
N GLY A 15 13.08 1.69 -9.83
CA GLY A 15 12.66 2.48 -10.99
C GLY A 15 11.17 2.39 -11.36
N GLY A 16 10.34 1.80 -10.51
CA GLY A 16 8.87 1.83 -10.62
C GLY A 16 8.22 2.94 -9.80
N LEU A 17 6.89 2.96 -9.81
CA LEU A 17 6.06 3.93 -9.10
C LEU A 17 4.95 3.22 -8.33
N TRP A 18 4.93 3.39 -7.03
CA TRP A 18 3.79 3.04 -6.18
C TRP A 18 2.73 4.14 -6.24
N VAL A 19 1.48 3.72 -6.34
CA VAL A 19 0.29 4.56 -6.48
C VAL A 19 -0.74 4.13 -5.46
N GLY A 20 -1.04 5.01 -4.51
CA GLY A 20 -2.10 4.79 -3.53
C GLY A 20 -3.42 5.36 -4.04
N THR A 21 -4.44 4.51 -4.09
CA THR A 21 -5.76 4.86 -4.62
C THR A 21 -6.86 4.54 -3.61
N ALA A 22 -8.08 5.00 -3.88
CA ALA A 22 -9.27 4.55 -3.15
C ALA A 22 -9.59 3.04 -3.36
N GLY A 23 -9.05 2.42 -4.41
CA GLY A 23 -9.22 0.99 -4.70
C GLY A 23 -8.10 0.10 -4.16
N GLY A 24 -7.13 0.66 -3.44
CA GLY A 24 -5.96 -0.07 -2.95
C GLY A 24 -4.64 0.48 -3.49
N LEU A 25 -3.62 -0.36 -3.48
CA LEU A 25 -2.25 -0.02 -3.87
C LEU A 25 -1.97 -0.56 -5.27
N SER A 26 -1.42 0.25 -6.17
CA SER A 26 -0.91 -0.21 -7.46
C SER A 26 0.58 0.08 -7.60
N ARG A 27 1.31 -0.80 -8.30
CA ARG A 27 2.68 -0.57 -8.74
C ARG A 27 2.71 -0.44 -10.25
N TYR A 28 3.23 0.68 -10.74
CA TYR A 28 3.52 0.90 -12.14
C TYR A 28 4.99 0.61 -12.43
N ARG A 29 5.24 -0.27 -13.39
CA ARG A 29 6.59 -0.59 -13.88
C ARG A 29 6.51 -1.02 -15.33
N GLU A 30 7.43 -0.52 -16.16
CA GLU A 30 7.57 -0.95 -17.56
C GLU A 30 6.25 -0.92 -18.36
N GLY A 31 5.43 0.10 -18.16
CA GLY A 31 4.15 0.24 -18.86
C GLY A 31 3.01 -0.60 -18.31
N ARG A 32 3.20 -1.30 -17.19
CA ARG A 32 2.21 -2.21 -16.59
C ARG A 32 1.86 -1.78 -15.17
N PHE A 33 0.58 -1.97 -14.82
CA PHE A 33 0.09 -1.83 -13.45
C PHE A 33 -0.14 -3.22 -12.85
N GLU A 34 0.42 -3.44 -11.67
CA GLU A 34 0.06 -4.51 -10.74
C GLU A 34 -0.75 -3.90 -9.60
N THR A 35 -1.85 -4.52 -9.17
CA THR A 35 -2.72 -3.98 -8.11
C THR A 35 -2.86 -4.95 -6.96
N PHE A 36 -2.78 -4.43 -5.75
CA PHE A 36 -2.89 -5.14 -4.48
C PHE A 36 -4.09 -4.58 -3.70
N ASN A 37 -5.00 -5.45 -3.30
CA ASN A 37 -6.21 -5.15 -2.56
C ASN A 37 -6.41 -6.18 -1.41
N GLY A 38 -7.60 -6.17 -0.80
CA GLY A 38 -7.96 -7.08 0.29
C GLY A 38 -7.75 -8.57 -0.01
N ALA A 39 -7.94 -9.00 -1.26
CA ALA A 39 -7.72 -10.38 -1.68
C ALA A 39 -6.24 -10.78 -1.61
N GLU A 40 -5.33 -9.84 -1.83
CA GLU A 40 -3.88 -10.05 -1.76
C GLU A 40 -3.31 -9.78 -0.35
N GLY A 41 -4.17 -9.46 0.63
CA GLY A 41 -3.80 -9.27 2.04
C GLY A 41 -3.52 -7.83 2.44
N LEU A 42 -3.69 -6.86 1.53
CA LEU A 42 -3.71 -5.44 1.91
C LEU A 42 -4.91 -5.19 2.83
N SER A 43 -4.75 -4.38 3.87
CA SER A 43 -5.91 -3.95 4.65
C SER A 43 -6.95 -3.26 3.76
N ASN A 44 -8.22 -3.64 3.89
CA ASN A 44 -9.30 -2.99 3.15
C ASN A 44 -9.34 -1.50 3.54
N GLY A 45 -9.33 -0.61 2.55
CA GLY A 45 -9.42 0.82 2.80
C GLY A 45 -8.80 1.66 1.69
N ILE A 46 -9.00 2.97 1.80
CA ILE A 46 -8.35 3.95 0.92
C ILE A 46 -6.88 4.03 1.29
N VAL A 47 -5.96 3.84 0.33
CA VAL A 47 -4.54 4.04 0.60
C VAL A 47 -4.25 5.53 0.71
N LEU A 48 -3.81 5.97 1.88
CA LEU A 48 -3.54 7.38 2.19
C LEU A 48 -2.06 7.72 2.06
N SER A 49 -1.18 6.79 2.43
CA SER A 49 0.26 7.03 2.46
C SER A 49 1.06 5.79 2.12
N ILE A 50 2.23 6.02 1.51
CA ILE A 50 3.15 4.96 1.09
C ILE A 50 4.56 5.36 1.49
N PHE A 51 5.23 4.47 2.21
CA PHE A 51 6.60 4.66 2.65
C PHE A 51 7.41 3.39 2.42
N GLU A 52 8.52 3.50 1.69
CA GLU A 52 9.48 2.41 1.56
C GLU A 52 10.64 2.64 2.53
N ASP A 53 10.91 1.65 3.39
CA ASP A 53 11.99 1.71 4.39
C ASP A 53 13.36 1.35 3.80
N ALA A 54 14.41 1.40 4.62
CA ALA A 54 15.78 1.11 4.18
C ALA A 54 15.98 -0.36 3.75
N GLU A 55 15.26 -1.30 4.38
CA GLU A 55 15.32 -2.74 4.12
C GLU A 55 14.50 -3.16 2.89
N GLY A 56 13.70 -2.26 2.32
CA GLY A 56 12.85 -2.53 1.16
C GLY A 56 11.44 -3.00 1.53
N SER A 57 11.04 -2.91 2.80
CA SER A 57 9.64 -3.13 3.16
C SER A 57 8.82 -1.89 2.75
N LEU A 58 7.66 -2.14 2.16
CA LEU A 58 6.71 -1.10 1.83
C LEU A 58 5.64 -1.02 2.93
N TRP A 59 5.53 0.15 3.54
CA TRP A 59 4.54 0.49 4.55
C TRP A 59 3.43 1.30 3.90
N VAL A 60 2.19 0.89 4.14
CA VAL A 60 0.99 1.42 3.51
C VAL A 60 0.00 1.79 4.60
N GLY A 61 -0.23 3.10 4.78
CA GLY A 61 -1.27 3.59 5.68
C GLY A 61 -2.61 3.61 4.96
N THR A 62 -3.62 2.96 5.54
CA THR A 62 -4.97 2.92 4.98
C THR A 62 -5.95 3.70 5.86
N GLU A 63 -7.03 4.18 5.24
CA GLU A 63 -8.16 4.72 6.00
C GLU A 63 -8.96 3.56 6.61
N SER A 64 -8.99 3.48 7.95
CA SER A 64 -9.77 2.48 8.72
C SER A 64 -9.31 1.03 8.62
N GLY A 65 -8.13 0.76 8.04
CA GLY A 65 -7.58 -0.59 7.86
C GLY A 65 -6.25 -0.84 8.58
N GLY A 66 -5.72 0.18 9.23
CA GLY A 66 -4.47 0.18 9.96
C GLY A 66 -3.26 0.45 9.06
N LEU A 67 -2.14 -0.16 9.43
CA LEU A 67 -0.88 -0.08 8.72
C LEU A 67 -0.56 -1.44 8.11
N SER A 68 -0.43 -1.51 6.79
CA SER A 68 -0.02 -2.73 6.10
C SER A 68 1.46 -2.66 5.71
N GLN A 69 2.23 -3.69 6.05
CA GLN A 69 3.61 -3.88 5.61
C GLN A 69 3.65 -4.96 4.53
N LEU A 70 4.19 -4.64 3.36
CA LEU A 70 4.57 -5.60 2.33
C LEU A 70 6.07 -5.86 2.42
N LYS A 71 6.43 -7.10 2.77
CA LYS A 71 7.81 -7.59 2.81
C LYS A 71 7.85 -8.98 2.19
N ASP A 72 8.81 -9.25 1.31
CA ASP A 72 8.94 -10.54 0.61
C ASP A 72 7.64 -11.02 -0.07
N LYS A 73 6.92 -10.09 -0.70
CA LYS A 73 5.60 -10.31 -1.35
C LYS A 73 4.48 -10.75 -0.41
N LYS A 74 4.66 -10.62 0.90
CA LYS A 74 3.65 -10.94 1.91
C LYS A 74 3.20 -9.67 2.63
N PHE A 75 1.88 -9.51 2.74
CA PHE A 75 1.31 -8.47 3.58
C PHE A 75 1.17 -8.93 5.03
N THR A 76 1.51 -8.03 5.95
CA THR A 76 1.20 -8.11 7.38
C THR A 76 0.49 -6.82 7.76
N THR A 77 -0.67 -6.92 8.41
CA THR A 77 -1.45 -5.75 8.83
C THR A 77 -1.35 -5.58 10.33
N TYR A 78 -1.09 -4.34 10.73
CA TYR A 78 -1.03 -3.87 12.11
C TYR A 78 -2.23 -2.98 12.37
N THR A 79 -2.91 -3.23 13.49
CA THR A 79 -4.11 -2.53 13.94
C THR A 79 -3.91 -2.09 15.39
N THR A 80 -4.96 -1.54 15.99
CA THR A 80 -5.06 -1.27 17.43
C THR A 80 -4.79 -2.52 18.29
N LYS A 81 -5.05 -3.73 17.78
CA LYS A 81 -4.70 -4.99 18.47
C LYS A 81 -3.18 -5.19 18.64
N GLU A 82 -2.40 -4.62 17.72
CA GLU A 82 -0.94 -4.63 17.72
C GLU A 82 -0.35 -3.35 18.33
N GLY A 83 -1.19 -2.47 18.91
CA GLY A 83 -0.76 -1.29 19.64
C GLY A 83 -0.74 0.02 18.84
N LEU A 84 -1.33 0.07 17.64
CA LEU A 84 -1.52 1.34 16.93
C LEU A 84 -2.55 2.22 17.65
N ALA A 85 -2.39 3.54 17.52
CA ALA A 85 -3.29 4.51 18.14
C ALA A 85 -4.70 4.52 17.51
N ASN A 86 -4.81 4.05 16.26
CA ASN A 86 -6.05 3.98 15.49
C ASN A 86 -5.91 2.94 14.36
N ASP A 87 -7.04 2.48 13.85
CA ASP A 87 -7.15 1.63 12.65
C ASP A 87 -7.40 2.53 11.43
#